data_AF-A0A8H3X528-F1
#
_entry.id   AF-A0A8H3X528-F1
#
_cell.length_a   1.000
_cell.length_b   1.000
_cell.length_c   1.000
_cell.angle_alpha   90.00
_cell.angle_beta   90.00
_cell.angle_gamma   90.00
#
_symmetry.space_group_name_H-M   'P 1'
#
loop_
_entity.id
_entity.type
_entity.pdbx_description
1 polymer ?
#
loop_
_entity_poly.entity_id
_entity_poly.type
_entity_poly.pdbx_seq_one_letter_code
_entity_poly.pdbx_strand_id
1 'polypeptide(L)'
;MKNGGYVVVGRDATINILLNAKFKLVFEADFETRVYKRNKQLNVEEFEAIGKVFSDLLKRDMDSFNLVLETRKVATIIDTTDLSIEQVELANYIADKAYAQLIVKLEERHKFMNYLKELYELQVTEYEKIEREVLPKNHSNNKKLFKDAQIWRKDILTKSKNATKFQASHLATKILGLEVEMDRQEQEQEEQEAKKQKINQKNENKYLIIF
;
A
#
# COMPACT_ATOMS: atom_id res chain seq x y z
N MET A 1 -4.10 -0.67 27.53
CA MET A 1 -3.38 -1.17 26.33
C MET A 1 -3.63 -0.17 25.21
N LYS A 2 -2.59 0.31 24.51
CA LYS A 2 -2.79 1.15 23.32
C LYS A 2 -3.56 0.33 22.28
N ASN A 3 -4.61 0.89 21.70
CA ASN A 3 -5.47 0.28 20.66
C ASN A 3 -4.67 0.01 19.38
N GLY A 4 -3.73 -0.92 19.40
CA GLY A 4 -2.96 -1.34 18.23
C GLY A 4 -3.74 -2.39 17.46
N GLY A 5 -4.11 -2.08 16.21
CA GLY A 5 -4.52 -3.11 15.27
C GLY A 5 -3.38 -4.10 15.03
N TYR A 6 -3.72 -5.33 14.65
CA TYR A 6 -2.76 -6.38 14.34
C TYR A 6 -2.97 -6.89 12.92
N VAL A 7 -1.88 -7.33 12.28
CA VAL A 7 -1.89 -7.94 10.95
C VAL A 7 -1.56 -9.41 11.11
N VAL A 8 -2.39 -10.28 10.54
CA VAL A 8 -2.14 -11.73 10.50
C VAL A 8 -1.92 -12.15 9.06
N VAL A 9 -0.83 -12.88 8.82
CA VAL A 9 -0.47 -13.43 7.52
C VAL A 9 -0.56 -14.94 7.61
N GLY A 10 -1.31 -15.56 6.70
CA GLY A 10 -1.50 -17.00 6.64
C GLY A 10 -2.38 -17.39 5.47
N ARG A 11 -2.35 -18.67 5.08
CA ARG A 11 -3.15 -19.18 3.94
C ARG A 11 -4.65 -19.21 4.26
N ASP A 12 -5.01 -19.38 5.52
CA ASP A 12 -6.39 -19.52 5.99
C ASP A 12 -6.80 -18.41 6.97
N ALA A 13 -5.99 -17.35 7.07
CA ALA A 13 -6.23 -16.26 8.00
C ALA A 13 -7.60 -15.59 7.79
N THR A 14 -8.07 -15.51 6.55
CA THR A 14 -9.32 -14.84 6.15
C THR A 14 -10.58 -15.67 6.39
N ILE A 15 -10.45 -17.01 6.45
CA ILE A 15 -11.56 -17.96 6.49
C ILE A 15 -11.61 -18.83 7.75
N ASN A 16 -10.50 -19.03 8.46
CA ASN A 16 -10.45 -19.87 9.65
C ASN A 16 -10.05 -19.10 10.91
N ILE A 17 -9.15 -18.12 10.79
CA ILE A 17 -8.55 -17.44 11.96
C ILE A 17 -9.29 -16.14 12.29
N LEU A 18 -9.40 -15.24 11.32
CA LEU A 18 -9.98 -13.90 11.49
C LEU A 18 -11.18 -13.72 10.56
N LEU A 19 -12.22 -14.52 10.82
CA LEU A 19 -13.50 -14.44 10.11
C LEU A 19 -14.10 -13.02 10.13
N ASN A 20 -13.90 -12.28 11.21
CA ASN A 20 -14.43 -10.93 11.40
C ASN A 20 -13.37 -9.84 11.18
N ALA A 21 -12.25 -10.15 10.51
CA ALA A 21 -11.27 -9.14 10.17
C ALA A 21 -11.92 -8.00 9.39
N LYS A 22 -11.66 -6.76 9.82
CA LYS A 22 -12.12 -5.55 9.11
C LYS A 22 -11.60 -5.52 7.67
N PHE A 23 -10.42 -6.08 7.44
CA PHE A 23 -9.80 -6.15 6.13
C PHE A 23 -9.29 -7.57 5.87
N LYS A 24 -9.63 -8.11 4.70
CA LYS A 24 -9.19 -9.42 4.23
C LYS A 24 -8.57 -9.24 2.85
N LEU A 25 -7.27 -9.46 2.75
CA LEU A 25 -6.50 -9.25 1.52
C LEU A 25 -5.84 -10.57 1.11
N VAL A 26 -5.79 -10.81 -0.20
CA VAL A 26 -5.09 -11.96 -0.79
C VAL A 26 -4.10 -11.44 -1.80
N PHE A 27 -2.82 -11.74 -1.58
CA PHE A 27 -1.75 -11.40 -2.52
C PHE A 27 -1.54 -12.56 -3.48
N GLU A 28 -1.76 -12.29 -4.76
CA GLU A 28 -1.53 -13.26 -5.82
C GLU A 28 -0.45 -12.75 -6.77
N ALA A 29 0.18 -13.65 -7.47
CA ALA A 29 1.03 -13.37 -8.61
C ALA A 29 0.96 -14.60 -9.52
N ASP A 30 1.20 -14.40 -10.81
CA ASP A 30 1.30 -15.52 -11.72
C ASP A 30 2.39 -16.52 -11.27
N PHE A 31 2.27 -17.74 -11.79
CA PHE A 31 3.13 -18.84 -11.35
C PHE A 31 4.61 -18.58 -11.67
N GLU A 32 4.91 -18.06 -12.86
CA GLU A 32 6.26 -17.78 -13.33
C GLU A 32 6.96 -16.71 -12.47
N THR A 33 6.24 -15.64 -12.14
CA THR A 33 6.69 -14.59 -11.24
C THR A 33 6.97 -15.14 -9.85
N ARG A 34 6.11 -16.00 -9.31
CA ARG A 34 6.35 -16.63 -8.00
C ARG A 34 7.60 -17.51 -8.02
N VAL A 35 7.82 -18.27 -9.09
CA VAL A 35 9.05 -19.06 -9.31
C VAL A 35 10.27 -18.15 -9.36
N TYR A 36 10.23 -17.10 -10.19
CA TYR A 36 11.32 -16.12 -10.32
C TYR A 36 11.67 -15.46 -8.98
N LYS A 37 10.65 -14.94 -8.27
CA LYS A 37 10.84 -14.29 -6.97
C LYS A 37 11.42 -15.26 -5.93
N ARG A 38 10.99 -16.52 -5.94
CA ARG A 38 11.49 -17.54 -5.02
C ARG A 38 12.93 -17.95 -5.34
N ASN A 39 13.29 -18.10 -6.61
CA ASN A 39 14.67 -18.39 -7.02
C ASN A 39 15.62 -17.26 -6.60
N LYS A 40 15.20 -16.01 -6.80
CA LYS A 40 15.96 -14.83 -6.38
C LYS A 40 16.16 -14.78 -4.86
N GLN A 41 15.14 -15.12 -4.06
CA GLN A 41 15.25 -15.21 -2.61
C GLN A 41 16.22 -16.30 -2.15
N LEU A 42 16.27 -17.43 -2.85
CA LEU A 42 17.14 -18.56 -2.53
C LEU A 42 18.56 -18.39 -3.12
N ASN A 43 18.78 -17.33 -3.92
CA ASN A 43 20.02 -17.10 -4.67
C ASN A 43 20.43 -18.31 -5.52
N VAL A 44 19.45 -18.91 -6.19
CA VAL A 44 19.62 -20.12 -7.00
C VAL A 44 19.61 -19.75 -8.47
N GLU A 45 20.72 -20.02 -9.16
CA GLU A 45 20.88 -19.77 -10.59
C GLU A 45 21.00 -21.07 -11.42
N GLU A 46 21.17 -22.22 -10.75
CA GLU A 46 21.29 -23.52 -11.42
C GLU A 46 19.93 -24.06 -11.88
N PHE A 47 19.86 -24.48 -13.15
CA PHE A 47 18.64 -24.95 -13.80
C PHE A 47 17.94 -26.10 -13.06
N GLU A 48 18.70 -27.06 -12.55
CA GLU A 48 18.15 -28.20 -11.80
C GLU A 48 17.48 -27.76 -10.48
N ALA A 49 18.03 -26.73 -9.83
CA ALA A 49 17.48 -26.18 -8.61
C ALA A 49 16.27 -25.25 -8.88
N ILE A 50 16.21 -24.59 -10.03
CA ILE A 50 15.00 -23.90 -10.54
C ILE A 50 13.86 -24.91 -10.74
N GLY A 51 14.15 -26.08 -11.35
CA GLY A 51 13.16 -27.15 -11.54
C GLY A 51 12.58 -27.71 -10.24
N LYS A 52 13.39 -27.76 -9.17
CA LYS A 52 12.93 -28.11 -7.82
C LYS A 52 11.98 -27.06 -7.27
N VAL A 53 12.32 -25.77 -7.36
CA VAL A 53 11.45 -24.67 -6.90
C VAL A 53 10.11 -24.66 -7.65
N PHE A 54 10.14 -24.88 -8.96
CA PHE A 54 8.94 -25.02 -9.79
C PHE A 54 8.04 -26.15 -9.28
N SER A 55 8.59 -27.35 -9.11
CA SER A 55 7.83 -28.53 -8.68
C SER A 55 7.26 -28.36 -7.27
N ASP A 56 8.03 -27.75 -6.37
CA ASP A 56 7.63 -27.49 -4.99
C ASP A 56 6.47 -26.49 -4.93
N LEU A 57 6.52 -25.41 -5.73
CA LEU A 57 5.45 -24.43 -5.80
C LEU A 57 4.17 -25.03 -6.41
N LEU A 58 4.30 -25.82 -7.47
CA LEU A 58 3.16 -26.48 -8.11
C LEU A 58 2.43 -27.41 -7.13
N LYS A 59 3.19 -28.23 -6.39
CA LYS A 59 2.62 -29.11 -5.37
C LYS A 59 1.89 -28.31 -4.28
N ARG A 60 2.50 -27.23 -3.78
CA ARG A 60 1.90 -26.37 -2.74
C ARG A 60 0.62 -25.68 -3.19
N ASP A 61 0.52 -25.33 -4.46
CA ASP A 61 -0.70 -24.74 -5.04
C ASP A 61 -1.81 -25.78 -5.14
N MET A 62 -1.49 -26.99 -5.61
CA MET A 62 -2.43 -28.11 -5.66
C MET A 62 -2.96 -28.47 -4.27
N ASP A 63 -2.07 -28.60 -3.28
CA ASP A 63 -2.43 -28.93 -1.90
C ASP A 63 -3.32 -27.86 -1.25
N SER A 64 -3.29 -26.61 -1.73
CA SER A 64 -4.07 -25.50 -1.19
C SER A 64 -5.16 -24.97 -2.11
N PHE A 65 -5.43 -25.67 -3.21
CA PHE A 65 -6.33 -25.19 -4.26
C PHE A 65 -7.71 -24.81 -3.73
N ASN A 66 -8.36 -25.72 -2.99
CA ASN A 66 -9.70 -25.47 -2.43
C ASN A 66 -9.69 -24.32 -1.41
N LEU A 67 -8.64 -24.23 -0.60
CA LEU A 67 -8.49 -23.18 0.41
C LEU A 67 -8.36 -21.79 -0.23
N VAL A 68 -7.57 -21.69 -1.29
CA VAL A 68 -7.41 -20.45 -2.07
C VAL A 68 -8.74 -20.05 -2.71
N LEU A 69 -9.49 -21.01 -3.27
CA LEU A 69 -10.81 -20.75 -3.86
C LEU A 69 -11.80 -20.15 -2.85
N GLU A 70 -11.89 -20.71 -1.64
CA GLU A 70 -12.78 -20.16 -0.61
C GLU A 70 -12.31 -18.78 -0.12
N THR A 71 -11.00 -18.60 0.00
CA THR A 71 -10.38 -17.34 0.42
C THR A 71 -10.68 -16.20 -0.57
N ARG A 72 -10.63 -16.48 -1.88
CA ARG A 72 -10.96 -15.53 -2.95
C ARG A 72 -12.40 -15.00 -2.89
N LYS A 73 -13.35 -15.77 -2.32
CA LYS A 73 -14.75 -15.35 -2.21
C LYS A 73 -14.98 -14.27 -1.15
N VAL A 74 -14.11 -14.20 -0.13
CA VAL A 74 -14.33 -13.38 1.06
C VAL A 74 -13.29 -12.26 1.23
N ALA A 75 -12.35 -12.14 0.30
CA ALA A 75 -11.22 -11.23 0.42
C ALA A 75 -10.96 -10.48 -0.89
N THR A 76 -10.38 -9.29 -0.76
CA THR A 76 -9.94 -8.50 -1.91
C THR A 76 -8.66 -9.10 -2.47
N ILE A 77 -8.67 -9.44 -3.76
CA ILE A 77 -7.51 -9.97 -4.48
C ILE A 77 -6.63 -8.82 -4.94
N ILE A 78 -5.34 -8.93 -4.66
CA ILE A 78 -4.30 -7.98 -4.98
C ILE A 78 -3.26 -8.70 -5.82
N ASP A 79 -3.26 -8.45 -7.13
CA ASP A 79 -2.30 -9.03 -8.07
C ASP A 79 -0.96 -8.28 -8.02
N THR A 80 0.10 -9.02 -7.73
CA THR A 80 1.47 -8.54 -7.49
C THR A 80 2.45 -9.04 -8.55
N THR A 81 1.94 -9.55 -9.68
CA THR A 81 2.73 -10.06 -10.80
C THR A 81 3.76 -9.04 -11.27
N ASP A 82 3.31 -7.84 -11.64
CA ASP A 82 4.17 -6.78 -12.18
C ASP A 82 4.89 -5.94 -11.11
N LEU A 83 4.74 -6.31 -9.83
CA LEU A 83 5.38 -5.60 -8.73
C LEU A 83 6.77 -6.16 -8.45
N SER A 84 7.75 -5.29 -8.28
CA SER A 84 9.07 -5.70 -7.83
C SER A 84 9.01 -6.22 -6.38
N ILE A 85 9.99 -7.06 -6.01
CA ILE A 85 10.07 -7.67 -4.67
C ILE A 85 10.36 -6.63 -3.58
N GLU A 86 10.78 -5.44 -3.97
CA GLU A 86 11.14 -4.39 -3.04
C GLU A 86 9.94 -4.14 -2.12
N GLN A 87 10.14 -4.35 -0.81
CA GLN A 87 9.07 -4.32 0.21
C GLN A 87 8.25 -3.03 0.16
N VAL A 88 8.87 -1.96 -0.34
CA VAL A 88 8.29 -0.65 -0.58
C VAL A 88 7.18 -0.72 -1.63
N GLU A 89 7.41 -1.32 -2.81
CA GLU A 89 6.40 -1.39 -3.88
C GLU A 89 5.17 -2.21 -3.50
N LEU A 90 5.37 -3.33 -2.82
CA LEU A 90 4.27 -4.16 -2.34
C LEU A 90 3.46 -3.44 -1.25
N ALA A 91 4.13 -2.77 -0.30
CA ALA A 91 3.45 -1.97 0.71
C ALA A 91 2.65 -0.81 0.09
N ASN A 92 3.20 -0.15 -0.94
CA ASN A 92 2.53 0.94 -1.66
C ASN A 92 1.32 0.44 -2.45
N TYR A 93 1.44 -0.71 -3.13
CA TYR A 93 0.35 -1.29 -3.88
C TYR A 93 -0.77 -1.80 -2.99
N ILE A 94 -0.43 -2.39 -1.84
CA ILE A 94 -1.37 -2.75 -0.78
C ILE A 94 -2.09 -1.51 -0.28
N ALA A 95 -1.33 -0.47 0.07
CA ALA A 95 -1.85 0.80 0.54
C ALA A 95 -2.68 1.53 -0.52
N ASP A 96 -2.45 1.33 -1.81
CA ASP A 96 -3.24 1.95 -2.88
C ASP A 96 -4.51 1.13 -3.20
N LYS A 97 -4.39 -0.18 -3.39
CA LYS A 97 -5.47 -1.07 -3.85
C LYS A 97 -6.42 -1.47 -2.73
N ALA A 98 -5.90 -1.84 -1.57
CA ALA A 98 -6.76 -2.10 -0.42
C ALA A 98 -7.55 -0.82 -0.08
N TYR A 99 -6.94 0.34 -0.23
CA TYR A 99 -7.47 1.59 0.28
C TYR A 99 -8.49 2.28 -0.64
N ALA A 100 -8.27 2.24 -1.97
CA ALA A 100 -9.23 2.74 -2.95
C ALA A 100 -10.57 1.97 -2.91
N GLN A 101 -10.55 0.70 -2.49
CA GLN A 101 -11.73 -0.16 -2.42
C GLN A 101 -12.37 -0.24 -1.02
N LEU A 102 -11.64 0.07 0.07
CA LEU A 102 -12.11 -0.19 1.44
C LEU A 102 -12.56 1.04 2.24
N ILE A 103 -12.19 2.26 1.85
CA ILE A 103 -12.65 3.49 2.52
C ILE A 103 -13.47 4.33 1.56
N VAL A 104 -14.79 4.21 1.71
CA VAL A 104 -15.80 4.88 0.89
C VAL A 104 -15.86 6.38 1.21
N LYS A 105 -15.63 6.76 2.48
CA LYS A 105 -15.65 8.16 2.93
C LYS A 105 -14.36 8.87 2.54
N LEU A 106 -14.49 9.98 1.82
CA LEU A 106 -13.34 10.72 1.31
C LEU A 106 -12.48 11.32 2.43
N GLU A 107 -13.06 11.76 3.55
CA GLU A 107 -12.31 12.37 4.65
C GLU A 107 -11.39 11.35 5.34
N GLU A 108 -11.91 10.14 5.57
CA GLU A 108 -11.14 9.04 6.14
C GLU A 108 -9.98 8.67 5.21
N ARG A 109 -10.24 8.71 3.89
CA ARG A 109 -9.26 8.43 2.85
C ARG A 109 -8.13 9.47 2.85
N HIS A 110 -8.49 10.74 2.88
CA HIS A 110 -7.57 11.88 2.93
C HIS A 110 -6.65 11.81 4.16
N LYS A 111 -7.23 11.57 5.35
CA LYS A 111 -6.48 11.50 6.61
C LYS A 111 -5.37 10.44 6.60
N PHE A 112 -5.67 9.26 6.07
CA PHE A 112 -4.68 8.20 6.00
C PHE A 112 -3.63 8.42 4.92
N MET A 113 -4.01 8.95 3.74
CA MET A 113 -3.02 9.27 2.72
C MET A 113 -2.02 10.31 3.25
N ASN A 114 -2.49 11.29 4.03
CA ASN A 114 -1.61 12.20 4.76
C ASN A 114 -0.70 11.48 5.75
N TYR A 115 -1.24 10.56 6.56
CA TYR A 115 -0.43 9.74 7.46
C TYR A 115 0.66 8.94 6.73
N LEU A 116 0.33 8.32 5.60
CA LEU A 116 1.31 7.60 4.78
C LEU A 116 2.37 8.54 4.20
N LYS A 117 1.95 9.70 3.67
CA LYS A 117 2.87 10.71 3.15
C LYS A 117 3.87 11.14 4.23
N GLU A 118 3.38 11.45 5.43
CA GLU A 118 4.23 11.79 6.59
C GLU A 118 5.21 10.67 6.94
N LEU A 119 4.76 9.41 6.93
CA LEU A 119 5.64 8.25 7.15
C LEU A 119 6.74 8.15 6.10
N TYR A 120 6.43 8.34 4.81
CA TYR A 120 7.45 8.32 3.75
C TYR A 120 8.42 9.49 3.85
N GLU A 121 7.95 10.69 4.21
CA GLU A 121 8.80 11.86 4.44
C GLU A 121 9.76 11.65 5.62
N LEU A 122 9.28 11.03 6.70
CA LEU A 122 10.12 10.60 7.83
C LEU A 122 11.18 9.59 7.40
N GLN A 123 10.81 8.57 6.61
CA GLN A 123 11.77 7.60 6.08
C GLN A 123 12.83 8.24 5.19
N VAL A 124 12.44 9.19 4.32
CA VAL A 124 13.41 9.98 3.53
C VAL A 124 14.40 10.69 4.45
N THR A 125 13.91 11.31 5.51
CA THR A 125 14.74 12.03 6.49
C THR A 125 15.74 11.10 7.18
N GLU A 126 15.29 9.90 7.56
CA GLU A 126 16.17 8.87 8.12
C GLU A 126 17.23 8.39 7.12
N TYR A 127 16.88 8.16 5.85
CA TYR A 127 17.87 7.83 4.82
C TYR A 127 18.91 8.93 4.63
N GLU A 128 18.48 10.20 4.66
CA GLU A 128 19.39 11.35 4.56
C GLU A 128 20.27 11.52 5.80
N LYS A 129 19.79 11.11 6.98
CA LYS A 129 20.57 11.08 8.21
C LYS A 129 21.62 9.98 8.17
N ILE A 130 21.25 8.76 7.80
CA ILE A 130 22.18 7.63 7.60
C ILE A 130 23.26 8.01 6.60
N GLU A 131 22.89 8.69 5.50
CA GLU A 131 23.84 9.16 4.50
C GLU A 131 24.85 10.17 5.05
N ARG A 132 24.43 11.02 5.99
CA ARG A 132 25.28 12.03 6.64
C ARG A 132 26.16 11.46 7.76
N GLU A 133 25.64 10.55 8.56
CA GLU A 133 26.23 10.13 9.85
C GLU A 133 26.99 8.80 9.78
N VAL A 134 26.50 7.82 9.01
CA VAL A 134 27.04 6.44 9.02
C VAL A 134 28.11 6.24 7.95
N LEU A 135 28.07 7.03 6.87
CA LEU A 135 29.04 6.90 5.79
C LEU A 135 30.33 7.66 6.14
N PRO A 136 31.50 7.00 6.09
CA PRO A 136 32.74 7.59 6.56
C PRO A 136 33.10 8.81 5.72
N LYS A 137 33.33 9.95 6.38
CA LYS A 137 34.17 11.02 5.83
C LYS A 137 35.57 10.45 5.65
N ASN A 138 35.89 10.01 4.43
CA ASN A 138 37.23 9.84 3.83
C ASN A 138 38.46 9.47 4.72
N HIS A 139 38.29 8.71 5.80
CA HIS A 139 39.38 8.49 6.79
C HIS A 139 39.64 7.02 7.15
N SER A 140 39.24 6.06 6.32
CA SER A 140 39.59 4.66 6.56
C SER A 140 40.83 4.27 5.74
N ASN A 141 41.89 3.82 6.43
CA ASN A 141 43.08 3.20 5.82
C ASN A 141 42.76 1.90 5.04
N ASN A 142 41.53 1.38 5.12
CA ASN A 142 41.09 0.17 4.44
C ASN A 142 40.26 0.50 3.18
N LYS A 143 40.96 0.59 2.05
CA LYS A 143 40.41 0.96 0.73
C LYS A 143 39.29 0.03 0.24
N LYS A 144 39.28 -1.25 0.66
CA LYS A 144 38.28 -2.25 0.27
C LYS A 144 36.95 -2.04 0.99
N LEU A 145 36.98 -1.95 2.32
CA LEU A 145 35.79 -1.64 3.14
C LEU A 145 35.13 -0.32 2.72
N PHE A 146 35.95 0.68 2.41
CA PHE A 146 35.45 1.96 1.89
C PHE A 146 34.75 1.81 0.53
N LYS A 147 35.34 1.05 -0.40
CA LYS A 147 34.73 0.81 -1.72
C LYS A 147 33.41 0.05 -1.61
N ASP A 148 33.35 -0.99 -0.77
CA ASP A 148 32.14 -1.79 -0.57
C ASP A 148 31.02 -0.95 0.08
N ALA A 149 31.35 -0.08 1.03
CA ALA A 149 30.39 0.87 1.62
C ALA A 149 29.87 1.91 0.62
N GLN A 150 30.70 2.38 -0.32
CA GLN A 150 30.28 3.30 -1.39
C GLN A 150 29.37 2.62 -2.42
N ILE A 151 29.63 1.34 -2.74
CA ILE A 151 28.76 0.54 -3.61
C ILE A 151 27.39 0.36 -2.94
N TRP A 152 27.36 -0.04 -1.66
CA TRP A 152 26.12 -0.15 -0.89
C TRP A 152 25.33 1.17 -0.84
N ARG A 153 26.02 2.32 -0.67
CA ARG A 153 25.40 3.66 -0.76
C ARG A 153 24.73 3.91 -2.11
N LYS A 154 25.45 3.65 -3.19
CA LYS A 154 24.98 3.92 -4.55
C LYS A 154 23.83 3.00 -4.95
N ASP A 155 23.91 1.73 -4.57
CA ASP A 155 23.02 0.70 -5.10
C ASP A 155 21.79 0.47 -4.23
N ILE A 156 21.89 0.57 -2.89
CA ILE A 156 20.79 0.24 -1.98
C ILE A 156 20.18 1.50 -1.36
N LEU A 157 20.99 2.34 -0.74
CA LEU A 157 20.49 3.52 -0.02
C LEU A 157 19.90 4.57 -0.98
N THR A 158 20.58 4.84 -2.08
CA THR A 158 20.14 5.85 -3.06
C THR A 158 18.86 5.43 -3.77
N LYS A 159 18.76 4.15 -4.19
CA LYS A 159 17.55 3.62 -4.82
C LYS A 159 16.36 3.67 -3.86
N SER A 160 16.55 3.17 -2.63
CA SER A 160 15.49 3.16 -1.61
C SER A 160 15.02 4.58 -1.26
N LYS A 161 15.96 5.52 -1.07
CA LYS A 161 15.63 6.94 -0.82
C LYS A 161 14.86 7.56 -1.97
N ASN A 162 15.30 7.36 -3.21
CA ASN A 162 14.63 7.93 -4.39
C ASN A 162 13.24 7.34 -4.61
N ALA A 163 13.08 6.03 -4.42
CA ALA A 163 11.78 5.37 -4.44
C ALA A 163 10.85 5.97 -3.37
N THR A 164 11.33 6.13 -2.15
CA THR A 164 10.57 6.73 -1.04
C THR A 164 10.17 8.19 -1.34
N LYS A 165 11.07 9.00 -1.92
CA LYS A 165 10.77 10.37 -2.37
C LYS A 165 9.68 10.39 -3.46
N PHE A 166 9.78 9.49 -4.43
CA PHE A 166 8.76 9.34 -5.47
C PHE A 166 7.40 9.01 -4.86
N GLN A 167 7.35 8.13 -3.86
CA GLN A 167 6.09 7.77 -3.18
C GLN A 167 5.46 8.93 -2.43
N ALA A 168 6.25 9.69 -1.66
CA ALA A 168 5.75 10.89 -0.98
C ALA A 168 5.18 11.90 -1.99
N SER A 169 5.86 12.10 -3.11
CA SER A 169 5.39 12.97 -4.20
C SER A 169 4.10 12.45 -4.85
N HIS A 170 4.02 11.15 -5.13
CA HIS A 170 2.84 10.52 -5.74
C HIS A 170 1.61 10.60 -4.84
N LEU A 171 1.80 10.37 -3.53
CA LEU A 171 0.74 10.56 -2.54
C LEU A 171 0.29 12.01 -2.46
N ALA A 172 1.21 12.99 -2.51
CA ALA A 172 0.85 14.40 -2.53
C ALA A 172 -0.08 14.74 -3.71
N THR A 173 0.20 14.20 -4.90
CA THR A 173 -0.68 14.38 -6.08
C THR A 173 -2.05 13.74 -5.87
N LYS A 174 -2.11 12.53 -5.31
CA LYS A 174 -3.38 11.86 -5.02
C LYS A 174 -4.21 12.57 -3.95
N ILE A 175 -3.56 13.06 -2.89
CA ILE A 175 -4.20 13.84 -1.83
C ILE A 175 -4.85 15.08 -2.43
N LEU A 176 -4.12 15.80 -3.30
CA LEU A 176 -4.64 16.99 -3.97
C LEU A 176 -5.87 16.68 -4.84
N GLY A 177 -5.86 15.53 -5.54
CA GLY A 177 -7.04 15.07 -6.27
C GLY A 177 -8.23 14.71 -5.36
N LEU A 178 -7.97 14.20 -4.16
CA LEU A 178 -9.03 13.93 -3.16
C LEU A 178 -9.59 15.21 -2.55
N GLU A 179 -8.75 16.21 -2.27
CA GLU A 179 -9.18 17.52 -1.77
C GLU A 179 -10.15 18.18 -2.75
N VAL A 180 -9.81 18.18 -4.05
CA VAL A 180 -10.70 18.70 -5.10
C VAL A 180 -12.04 17.96 -5.13
N GLU A 181 -12.03 16.63 -4.97
CA GLU A 181 -13.27 15.84 -4.97
C GLU A 181 -14.10 16.05 -3.68
N MET A 182 -13.45 16.27 -2.54
CA MET A 182 -14.12 16.61 -1.28
C MET A 182 -14.80 17.97 -1.37
N ASP A 183 -14.09 19.00 -1.88
CA ASP A 183 -14.64 20.34 -2.09
C ASP A 183 -15.85 20.30 -3.03
N ARG A 184 -15.79 19.47 -4.08
CA ARG A 184 -16.91 19.27 -5.00
C ARG A 184 -18.13 18.67 -4.29
N GLN A 185 -17.94 17.67 -3.44
CA GLN A 185 -19.05 17.05 -2.69
C GLN A 185 -19.68 18.01 -1.70
N GLU A 186 -18.88 18.86 -1.05
CA GLU A 186 -19.38 19.88 -0.13
C GLU A 186 -20.26 20.91 -0.86
N GLN A 187 -19.79 21.44 -2.00
CA GLN A 187 -20.57 22.36 -2.83
C GLN A 187 -21.89 21.73 -3.32
N GLU A 188 -21.86 20.48 -3.76
CA GLU A 188 -23.07 19.76 -4.18
C GLU A 188 -24.08 19.59 -3.04
N GLN A 189 -23.62 19.39 -1.80
CA GLN A 189 -24.47 19.32 -0.62
C GLN A 189 -25.09 20.68 -0.28
N GLU A 190 -24.28 21.75 -0.26
CA GLU A 190 -24.75 23.11 0.00
C GLU A 190 -25.82 23.55 -1.00
N GLU A 191 -25.62 23.26 -2.29
CA GLU A 191 -26.61 23.54 -3.32
C GLU A 191 -27.92 22.79 -3.10
N GLN A 192 -27.85 21.51 -2.71
CA GLN A 192 -29.03 20.70 -2.44
C GLN A 192 -29.79 21.22 -1.22
N GLU A 193 -29.09 21.62 -0.17
CA GLU A 193 -29.69 22.22 1.03
C GLU A 193 -30.35 23.57 0.72
N ALA A 194 -29.67 24.44 -0.06
CA ALA A 194 -30.23 25.71 -0.51
C ALA A 194 -31.50 25.52 -1.37
N LYS A 195 -31.52 24.49 -2.25
CA LYS A 195 -32.70 24.13 -3.03
C LYS A 195 -33.85 23.65 -2.14
N LYS A 196 -33.58 22.81 -1.13
CA LYS A 196 -34.59 22.35 -0.15
C LYS A 196 -35.17 23.51 0.65
N GLN A 197 -34.34 24.43 1.14
CA GLN A 197 -34.79 25.60 1.90
C GLN A 197 -35.68 26.53 1.07
N LYS A 198 -35.33 26.79 -0.21
CA LYS A 198 -36.17 27.58 -1.13
C LYS A 198 -37.53 26.93 -1.38
N ILE A 199 -37.60 25.61 -1.50
CA ILE A 199 -38.87 24.88 -1.66
C ILE A 199 -39.73 25.00 -0.39
N ASN A 200 -39.13 24.84 0.79
CA ASN A 200 -39.84 24.96 2.06
C ASN A 200 -40.38 26.37 2.29
N GLN A 201 -39.58 27.42 2.07
CA GLN A 201 -40.05 28.82 2.15
C GLN A 201 -41.19 29.12 1.16
N LYS A 202 -41.11 28.58 -0.07
CA LYS A 202 -42.17 28.74 -1.06
C LYS A 202 -43.47 28.04 -0.64
N ASN A 203 -43.37 26.92 0.06
CA ASN A 203 -44.52 26.21 0.61
C ASN A 203 -45.10 26.93 1.84
N GLU A 204 -44.28 27.46 2.74
CA GLU A 204 -44.74 28.27 3.88
C GLU A 204 -45.46 29.55 3.43
N ASN A 205 -44.92 30.24 2.41
CA ASN A 205 -45.58 31.42 1.82
C ASN A 205 -46.91 31.10 1.10
N LYS A 206 -47.17 29.83 0.75
CA LYS A 206 -48.48 29.39 0.23
C LYS A 206 -49.54 29.24 1.33
N TYR A 207 -49.14 29.12 2.59
CA TYR A 207 -50.03 28.93 3.74
C TYR A 207 -50.13 30.18 4.64
N LEU A 208 -49.86 31.38 4.11
CA LEU A 208 -50.07 32.63 4.84
C LEU A 208 -51.58 32.90 5.00
N ILE A 209 -52.14 32.47 6.14
CA ILE A 209 -53.50 32.82 6.57
C ILE A 209 -53.43 34.21 7.21
N ILE A 210 -54.05 35.20 6.56
CA ILE A 210 -54.24 36.56 7.09
C ILE A 210 -55.52 36.54 7.92
N PHE A 211 -55.44 36.91 9.20
CA PHE A 211 -56.60 37.14 10.08
C PHE A 211 -57.21 38.52 9.82
#